data_AF-A0A962EJ44-F1
#
_entry.id   AF-A0A962EJ44-F1
#
_cell.length_a   1.000
_cell.length_b   1.000
_cell.length_c   1.000
_cell.angle_alpha   90.00
_cell.angle_beta   90.00
_cell.angle_gamma   90.00
#
_symmetry.space_group_name_H-M   'P 1'
#
loop_
_entity.id
_entity.type
_entity.pdbx_description
1 polymer ?
#
loop_
_entity_poly.entity_id
_entity_poly.type
_entity_poly.pdbx_seq_one_letter_code
_entity_poly.pdbx_strand_id
1 'polypeptide(L)' 'QLASDQGRLQVLLRSEVVTIAPDSVVMRVDGQLRELGNDAVVVCAGGVLPSALLRSMGIRIETRYGSA' A
#
# COMPACT_ATOMS: atom_id res chain seq x y z
N GLN A 1 20.07 -11.86 -8.18
CA GLN A 1 18.78 -12.55 -7.92
C GLN A 1 18.03 -11.76 -6.85
N LEU A 2 16.76 -11.47 -7.10
CA LEU A 2 15.92 -10.73 -6.15
C LEU A 2 15.44 -11.69 -5.05
N ALA A 3 15.01 -11.14 -3.90
CA ALA A 3 14.45 -11.95 -2.81
C ALA A 3 13.18 -12.72 -3.23
N SER A 4 12.43 -12.20 -4.21
CA SER A 4 11.31 -12.87 -4.86
C SER A 4 11.73 -14.17 -5.54
N ASP A 5 12.86 -14.15 -6.24
CA ASP A 5 13.34 -15.28 -7.05
C ASP A 5 13.86 -16.43 -6.17
N GLN A 6 14.12 -16.14 -4.89
CA GLN A 6 14.60 -17.08 -3.88
C GLN A 6 13.49 -17.64 -3.00
N GLY A 7 12.22 -17.28 -3.25
CA GLY A 7 11.06 -17.71 -2.44
C GLY A 7 11.01 -17.12 -1.03
N ARG A 8 11.91 -16.19 -0.68
CA ARG A 8 11.95 -15.50 0.62
C ARG A 8 10.98 -14.32 0.70
N LEU A 9 10.45 -13.90 -0.45
CA LEU A 9 9.46 -12.84 -0.56
C LEU A 9 8.37 -13.27 -1.55
N GLN A 10 7.13 -13.32 -1.08
CA GLN A 10 5.98 -13.49 -1.96
C GLN A 10 5.45 -12.12 -2.39
N VAL A 11 5.45 -11.84 -3.69
CA VAL A 11 4.91 -10.60 -4.25
C VAL A 11 3.49 -10.87 -4.76
N LEU A 12 2.51 -10.17 -4.19
CA LEU A 12 1.10 -10.25 -4.59
C LEU A 12 0.70 -8.93 -5.28
N LEU A 13 0.70 -8.93 -6.61
CA LEU A 13 0.20 -7.79 -7.39
C LEU A 13 -1.34 -7.83 -7.47
N ARG A 14 -1.95 -6.69 -7.82
CA ARG A 14 -3.42 -6.54 -7.90
C ARG A 14 -4.11 -7.05 -6.63
N SER A 15 -3.53 -6.66 -5.50
CA SER A 15 -3.98 -7.07 -4.17
C SER A 15 -4.39 -5.88 -3.34
N GLU A 16 -5.33 -6.12 -2.42
CA GLU A 16 -5.87 -5.13 -1.50
C GLU A 16 -5.98 -5.78 -0.11
N VAL A 17 -5.57 -5.07 0.93
CA VAL A 17 -5.78 -5.50 2.32
C VAL A 17 -7.20 -5.16 2.72
N VAL A 18 -7.97 -6.16 3.15
CA VAL A 18 -9.38 -6.03 3.56
C VAL A 18 -9.48 -5.86 5.07
N THR A 19 -8.79 -6.71 5.82
CA THR A 19 -8.80 -6.69 7.29
C THR A 19 -7.42 -7.12 7.82
N ILE A 20 -6.97 -6.48 8.91
CA ILE A 20 -5.80 -6.90 9.68
C ILE A 20 -6.29 -7.32 11.07
N ALA A 21 -6.03 -8.57 11.43
CA ALA A 21 -6.24 -9.16 12.75
C ALA A 21 -4.88 -9.32 13.46
N PRO A 22 -4.85 -9.71 14.76
CA PRO A 22 -3.58 -9.85 15.49
C PRO A 22 -2.61 -10.86 14.86
N ASP A 23 -3.11 -11.96 14.32
CA ASP A 23 -2.35 -13.10 13.79
C ASP A 23 -2.67 -13.44 12.32
N SER A 24 -3.58 -12.70 11.69
CA SER A 24 -3.90 -12.87 10.27
C SER A 24 -4.23 -11.58 9.51
N VAL A 25 -4.00 -11.60 8.20
CA VAL A 25 -4.43 -10.56 7.27
C VAL A 25 -5.35 -11.18 6.23
N VAL A 26 -6.53 -10.60 6.06
CA VAL A 26 -7.42 -10.92 4.94
C VAL A 26 -7.09 -9.99 3.79
N MET A 27 -6.73 -10.57 2.66
CA MET A 27 -6.42 -9.86 1.42
C MET A 27 -7.35 -10.28 0.30
N ARG A 28 -7.71 -9.34 -0.56
CA ARG A 28 -8.29 -9.62 -1.86
C ARG A 28 -7.16 -9.67 -2.89
N VAL A 29 -7.02 -10.77 -3.62
CA VAL A 29 -6.00 -10.96 -4.66
C VAL A 29 -6.70 -11.46 -5.90
N ASP A 30 -6.59 -10.73 -7.01
CA ASP A 30 -7.28 -11.05 -8.28
C ASP A 30 -8.81 -11.30 -8.07
N GLY A 31 -9.42 -10.53 -7.16
CA GLY A 31 -10.85 -10.59 -6.84
C GLY A 31 -11.24 -11.62 -5.76
N GLN A 32 -10.37 -12.56 -5.42
CA GLN A 32 -10.64 -13.61 -4.42
C GLN A 32 -10.10 -13.23 -3.04
N LEU A 33 -10.84 -13.58 -1.99
CA LEU A 33 -10.39 -13.40 -0.62
C LEU A 33 -9.45 -14.54 -0.21
N ARG A 34 -8.36 -14.17 0.46
CA ARG A 34 -7.35 -15.07 1.02
C ARG A 34 -6.98 -14.59 2.41
N GLU A 35 -6.86 -15.52 3.33
CA GLU A 35 -6.32 -15.25 4.66
C GLU A 35 -4.87 -15.71 4.73
N LEU A 36 -4.00 -14.87 5.27
CA LEU A 36 -2.57 -15.12 5.44
C LEU A 36 -2.22 -14.91 6.90
N GLY A 37 -1.47 -15.84 7.51
CA GLY A 37 -0.94 -15.63 8.86
C GLY A 37 0.09 -14.50 8.89
N ASN A 38 0.12 -13.73 9.97
CA ASN A 38 1.14 -12.70 10.19
C ASN A 38 1.65 -12.70 11.63
N ASP A 39 2.96 -12.53 11.79
CA ASP A 39 3.56 -12.15 13.08
C ASP A 39 3.65 -10.63 13.23
N ALA A 40 3.76 -9.92 12.10
CA ALA A 40 3.84 -8.46 12.04
C ALA A 40 3.30 -7.93 10.71
N VAL A 41 2.81 -6.70 10.72
CA VAL A 41 2.37 -5.97 9.53
C VAL A 41 3.11 -4.64 9.45
N VAL A 42 3.78 -4.39 8.31
CA VAL A 42 4.49 -3.15 8.03
C VAL A 42 3.76 -2.39 6.92
N VAL A 43 3.21 -1.22 7.23
CA VAL A 43 2.39 -0.43 6.29
C VAL A 43 3.22 0.66 5.61
N CYS A 44 3.61 0.40 4.36
CA CYS A 44 4.35 1.35 3.51
C CYS A 44 3.42 2.03 2.49
N ALA A 45 2.26 2.54 2.92
CA ALA A 45 1.25 3.14 2.04
C ALA A 45 1.54 4.60 1.63
N GLY A 46 2.64 5.17 2.11
CA GLY A 46 2.91 6.61 1.98
C GLY A 46 1.98 7.44 2.88
N GLY A 47 1.98 8.76 2.67
CA GLY A 47 1.14 9.70 3.40
C GLY A 47 0.17 10.42 2.48
N VAL A 48 -0.89 10.97 3.06
CA VAL A 48 -1.78 11.88 2.34
C VAL A 48 -1.11 13.26 2.28
N LEU A 49 -0.98 13.81 1.08
CA LEU A 49 -0.45 15.16 0.90
C LEU A 49 -1.40 16.18 1.58
N PRO A 50 -0.91 17.12 2.40
CA PRO A 50 -1.75 18.06 3.16
C PRO A 50 -2.27 19.22 2.29
N SER A 51 -2.61 18.95 1.04
CA SER A 51 -3.00 19.96 0.04
C SER A 51 -4.21 20.79 0.46
N ALA A 52 -5.18 20.19 1.17
CA ALA A 52 -6.35 20.90 1.67
C ALA A 52 -5.96 21.97 2.71
N LEU A 53 -5.08 21.61 3.65
CA LEU A 53 -4.55 22.54 4.66
C LEU A 53 -3.81 23.70 3.99
N LEU A 54 -2.87 23.39 3.10
CA LEU A 54 -2.06 24.40 2.40
C LEU A 54 -2.93 25.37 1.58
N ARG A 55 -3.97 24.87 0.88
CA ARG A 55 -4.94 25.72 0.17
C ARG A 55 -5.69 26.66 1.12
N SER A 56 -6.10 26.19 2.30
CA SER A 56 -6.79 27.03 3.30
C SER A 56 -5.91 28.18 3.82
N MET A 57 -4.59 28.03 3.79
CA MET A 57 -3.60 29.05 4.12
C MET A 57 -3.28 30.00 2.95
N GLY A 58 -3.94 29.83 1.79
CA GLY A 58 -3.69 30.64 0.59
C GLY A 58 -2.48 30.20 -0.24
N ILE A 59 -1.89 29.03 0.04
CA ILE A 59 -0.72 28.52 -0.70
C ILE A 59 -1.20 27.92 -2.04
N ARG A 60 -0.60 28.38 -3.14
CA ARG A 60 -0.86 27.84 -4.47
C ARG A 60 -0.15 26.50 -4.64
N ILE A 61 -0.88 25.48 -5.09
CA ILE A 61 -0.37 24.13 -5.32
C ILE A 61 -0.56 23.78 -6.80
N GLU A 62 0.48 23.25 -7.42
CA GLU A 62 0.43 22.70 -8.77
C GLU A 62 0.77 21.21 -8.72
N THR A 63 -0.09 20.36 -9.30
CA THR A 63 0.24 18.94 -9.50
C THR A 63 0.98 18.80 -10.81
N ARG A 64 2.23 18.33 -10.75
CA ARG A 64 3.05 18.04 -11.93
C ARG A 64 3.07 16.54 -12.16
N TYR A 65 2.57 16.12 -13.32
CA TYR A 65 2.75 14.76 -13.81
C TYR A 65 4.05 14.77 -14.62
N GLY A 66 5.01 13.90 -14.27
CA GLY A 66 6.33 13.89 -14.91
C GLY A 66 6.22 13.88 -16.44
N SER A 67 6.86 14.83 -17.10
CA SER A 67 6.98 14.86 -18.57
C SER A 67 8.01 13.81 -18.99
N ALA A 68 7.71 13.10 -20.09
CA ALA A 68 8.64 12.16 -20.72
C ALA A 68 9.91 12.85 -21.26
#